data_AF-A0A845ZK09-F1
#
_entry.id   AF-A0A845ZK09-F1
#
_cell.length_a   1.000
_cell.length_b   1.000
_cell.length_c   1.000
_cell.angle_alpha   90.00
_cell.angle_beta   90.00
_cell.angle_gamma   90.00
#
_symmetry.space_group_name_H-M   'P 1'
#
loop_
_entity.id
_entity.type
_entity.pdbx_description
1 polymer ?
#
loop_
_entity_poly.entity_id
_entity_poly.type
_entity_poly.pdbx_seq_one_letter_code
_entity_poly.pdbx_strand_id
1 'polypeptide(L)' 'EIPVFLQPVTPLEGSGQPIVAPTPEQVLAWQALMKHSLKQVRVVPQTHKIIGQL' A
#
# COMPACT_ATOMS: atom_id res chain seq x y z
N GLU A 1 -11.48 16.39 -9.03
CA GLU A 1 -10.28 16.03 -8.25
C GLU A 1 -10.10 14.51 -8.34
N ILE A 2 -8.87 14.01 -8.49
CA ILE A 2 -8.60 12.58 -8.68
C ILE A 2 -8.13 11.99 -7.34
N PRO A 3 -8.81 10.98 -6.79
CA PRO A 3 -8.37 10.33 -5.56
C PRO A 3 -7.13 9.45 -5.79
N VAL A 4 -6.22 9.42 -4.81
CA VAL A 4 -5.07 8.51 -4.78
C VAL A 4 -5.26 7.44 -3.72
N PHE A 5 -4.99 6.20 -4.11
CA PHE A 5 -5.07 5.03 -3.25
C PHE A 5 -3.70 4.38 -3.13
N LEU A 6 -3.20 4.28 -1.89
CA LEU A 6 -2.00 3.54 -1.55
C LEU A 6 -2.38 2.11 -1.17
N GLN A 7 -1.89 1.14 -1.93
CA GLN A 7 -2.01 -0.28 -1.62
C GLN A 7 -0.62 -0.89 -1.42
N PRO A 8 -0.32 -1.43 -0.22
CA PRO A 8 0.91 -2.17 -0.01
C PRO A 8 1.01 -3.35 -0.98
N VAL A 9 2.20 -3.57 -1.52
CA VAL A 9 2.48 -4.74 -2.35
C VAL A 9 2.46 -6.00 -1.49
N THR A 10 1.87 -7.07 -2.03
CA THR A 10 1.96 -8.43 -1.49
C THR A 10 3.07 -9.16 -2.24
N PRO A 11 4.17 -9.56 -1.58
CA PRO A 11 5.16 -10.44 -2.20
C PRO A 11 4.52 -11.78 -2.56
N LEU A 12 4.70 -12.22 -3.81
CA LEU A 12 4.33 -13.55 -4.27
C LEU A 12 5.60 -14.39 -4.46
N GLU A 13 5.54 -15.63 -3.99
CA GLU A 13 6.60 -16.61 -4.24
C GLU A 13 6.75 -16.84 -5.75
N GLY A 14 7.99 -16.92 -6.24
CA GLY A 14 8.28 -17.15 -7.66
C GLY A 14 8.37 -15.90 -8.55
N SER A 15 8.22 -14.69 -8.00
CA SER A 15 8.31 -13.43 -8.75
C SER A 15 9.72 -13.08 -9.28
N GLY A 16 10.73 -13.93 -9.06
CA GLY A 16 12.11 -13.77 -9.58
C GLY A 16 12.89 -12.58 -9.03
N GLN A 17 12.24 -11.68 -8.31
CA GLN A 17 12.83 -10.51 -7.66
C GLN A 17 12.39 -10.44 -6.19
N PRO A 18 13.29 -10.11 -5.25
CA PRO A 18 12.92 -9.92 -3.86
C PRO A 18 12.07 -8.65 -3.72
N ILE A 19 10.75 -8.82 -3.69
CA ILE A 19 9.82 -7.75 -3.36
C ILE A 19 9.62 -7.73 -1.85
N VAL A 20 9.93 -6.59 -1.23
CA VAL A 20 9.71 -6.36 0.20
C VAL A 20 8.44 -5.53 0.37
N ALA A 21 7.50 -6.03 1.19
CA ALA A 21 6.31 -5.26 1.54
C ALA A 21 6.71 -4.05 2.40
N PRO A 22 6.13 -2.85 2.16
CA PRO A 22 6.37 -1.71 3.02
C PRO A 22 5.78 -1.96 4.42
N THR A 23 6.47 -1.44 5.43
CA THR A 23 5.96 -1.41 6.81
C THR A 23 4.73 -0.48 6.92
N PRO A 24 3.83 -0.69 7.89
CA PRO A 24 2.73 0.23 8.14
C PRO A 24 3.17 1.69 8.32
N GLU A 25 4.28 1.91 9.01
CA GLU A 25 4.86 3.23 9.27
C GLU A 25 5.28 3.93 7.98
N GLN A 26 5.90 3.19 7.05
CA GLN A 26 6.26 3.72 5.72
C GLN A 26 5.03 4.14 4.92
N VAL A 27 3.98 3.33 4.92
CA VAL A 27 2.72 3.63 4.20
C VAL A 27 2.06 4.89 4.76
N LEU A 28 2.03 5.03 6.09
CA LEU A 28 1.49 6.22 6.75
C LEU A 28 2.33 7.47 6.48
N ALA A 29 3.66 7.36 6.46
CA ALA A 29 4.55 8.47 6.11
C ALA A 29 4.31 8.96 4.67
N TRP A 30 4.13 8.03 3.72
CA TRP A 30 3.80 8.39 2.34
C TRP A 30 2.42 9.02 2.22
N GLN A 31 1.42 8.50 2.95
CA GLN A 31 0.10 9.12 2.99
C GLN A 31 0.18 10.57 3.49
N ALA A 32 0.92 10.82 4.56
CA ALA A 32 1.12 12.15 5.11
C ALA A 32 1.81 13.08 4.10
N LEU A 33 2.87 12.62 3.44
CA LEU A 33 3.58 13.37 2.41
C LEU A 33 2.67 13.77 1.25
N MET A 34 1.89 12.83 0.73
CA MET A 34 0.98 13.06 -0.41
C MET A 34 -0.15 14.02 -0.08
N LYS A 35 -0.63 14.02 1.16
CA LYS A 35 -1.69 14.95 1.62
C LYS A 35 -1.28 16.42 1.57
N HIS A 36 0.02 16.74 1.47
CA HIS A 36 0.46 18.13 1.26
C HIS A 36 0.05 18.69 -0.11
N SER A 37 -0.13 17.84 -1.12
CA SER A 37 -0.42 18.26 -2.50
C SER A 37 -1.75 17.73 -3.04
N LEU A 38 -2.30 16.68 -2.43
CA LEU A 38 -3.51 16.00 -2.88
C LEU A 38 -4.56 16.03 -1.76
N LYS A 39 -5.81 16.41 -2.05
CA LYS A 39 -6.84 16.50 -1.01
C LYS A 39 -7.46 15.14 -0.68
N GLN A 40 -7.32 14.15 -1.55
CA GLN A 40 -7.86 12.79 -1.37
C GLN A 40 -6.78 11.71 -1.48
N VAL A 41 -6.23 11.30 -0.32
CA VAL A 41 -5.25 10.19 -0.23
C VAL A 41 -5.73 9.15 0.79
N ARG A 42 -5.97 7.93 0.32
CA ARG A 42 -6.47 6.80 1.12
C ARG A 42 -5.48 5.64 1.10
N VAL A 43 -5.37 4.93 2.22
CA VAL A 43 -4.64 3.67 2.29
C VAL A 43 -5.66 2.53 2.25
N VAL A 44 -5.45 1.56 1.37
CA VAL A 44 -6.32 0.39 1.22
C VAL A 44 -5.49 -0.87 1.51
N PRO A 45 -5.80 -1.65 2.56
CA PRO A 45 -5.08 -2.88 2.85
C PRO A 45 -5.46 -3.99 1.87
N GLN A 46 -4.65 -5.05 1.83
CA GLN A 46 -4.96 -6.29 1.10
C GLN A 46 -5.83 -7.20 1.96
N THR A 47 -7.15 -7.07 1.85
CA THR A 47 -8.11 -7.83 2.66
C THR A 47 -8.01 -9.34 2.44
N HIS A 48 -7.71 -9.76 1.22
CA HIS A 48 -7.51 -11.17 0.87
C HIS A 48 -6.41 -11.83 1.75
N LYS A 49 -5.27 -11.13 1.95
CA LYS A 49 -4.20 -11.60 2.85
C LYS A 49 -4.65 -11.75 4.31
N ILE A 50 -5.46 -10.82 4.80
CA ILE A 50 -5.96 -10.83 6.18
C ILE A 50 -6.93 -11.99 6.40
N ILE A 51 -7.71 -12.34 5.38
CA ILE A 51 -8.71 -13.42 5.41
C ILE A 51 -8.06 -14.79 5.12
N GLY A 52 -6.77 -14.84 4.78
CA GLY A 52 -6.08 -16.08 4.42
C GLY A 52 -6.45 -16.60 3.02
N GLN A 53 -6.95 -15.72 2.16
CA GLN A 53 -7.29 -16.00 0.77
C GLN A 53 -6.23 -15.34 -0.12
N LEU A 54 -5.39 -16.13 -0.77
CA LEU A 54 -4.39 -15.68 -1.75
C LEU A 54 -4.87 -15.95 -3.17
#